data_AF-A0A7X5N364-F1
#
_entry.id   AF-A0A7X5N364-F1
#
_cell.length_a   1.000
_cell.length_b   1.000
_cell.length_c   1.000
_cell.angle_alpha   90.00
_cell.angle_beta   90.00
_cell.angle_gamma   90.00
#
_symmetry.space_group_name_H-M   'P 1'
#
loop_
_entity.id
_entity.type
_entity.pdbx_description
1 polymer ?
#
loop_
_entity_poly.entity_id
_entity_poly.type
_entity_poly.pdbx_seq_one_letter_code
_entity_poly.pdbx_strand_id
1 'polypeptide(L)' 'RDVQVSLPGGELRIRWDGDQQQVVMSGPAVFVFDGEWN' A
#
# COMPACT_ATOMS: atom_id res chain seq x y z
N ARG A 1 -8.82 3.83 -13.23
CA ARG A 1 -8.43 2.39 -13.35
C ARG A 1 -8.15 1.88 -11.95
N ASP A 2 -8.72 0.74 -11.56
CA ASP A 2 -8.56 0.15 -10.22
C ASP A 2 -8.08 -1.30 -10.40
N VAL A 3 -6.91 -1.63 -9.88
CA VAL A 3 -6.25 -2.92 -10.08
C VAL A 3 -5.68 -3.44 -8.77
N GLN A 4 -5.66 -4.78 -8.66
CA GLN A 4 -4.99 -5.50 -7.59
C GLN A 4 -3.62 -6.01 -8.07
N VAL A 5 -2.60 -5.82 -7.25
CA VAL A 5 -1.22 -6.18 -7.54
C VAL A 5 -0.74 -7.17 -6.48
N SER A 6 -0.39 -8.38 -6.92
CA SER A 6 0.16 -9.43 -6.06
C SER A 6 1.68 -9.30 -5.96
N LEU A 7 2.19 -9.25 -4.72
CA LEU A 7 3.60 -9.18 -4.37
C LEU A 7 3.95 -10.32 -3.41
N PRO A 8 5.24 -10.68 -3.24
CA PRO A 8 5.63 -11.73 -2.28
C PRO A 8 5.15 -11.47 -0.85
N GLY A 9 5.03 -10.20 -0.44
CA GLY A 9 4.56 -9.80 0.89
C GLY A 9 3.04 -9.60 1.02
N GLY A 10 2.27 -9.84 -0.05
CA GLY A 10 0.82 -9.69 -0.06
C GLY A 10 0.29 -8.82 -1.20
N GLU A 11 -0.91 -8.29 -1.00
CA GLU A 11 -1.70 -7.64 -2.05
C GLU A 11 -1.77 -6.13 -1.84
N LEU A 12 -1.60 -5.37 -2.92
CA LEU A 12 -1.82 -3.92 -2.95
C LEU A 12 -2.94 -3.57 -3.93
N ARG A 13 -3.73 -2.55 -3.59
CA ARG A 13 -4.70 -1.95 -4.52
C ARG A 13 -4.14 -0.64 -5.06
N ILE A 14 -4.14 -0.50 -6.37
CA ILE A 14 -3.70 0.71 -7.08
C ILE A 14 -4.90 1.31 -7.80
N ARG A 15 -5.16 2.61 -7.55
CA ARG A 15 -6.14 3.39 -8.29
C ARG A 15 -5.45 4.55 -9.02
N TRP A 16 -5.77 4.69 -10.30
CA TRP A 16 -5.32 5.78 -11.14
C TRP A 16 -6.39 6.19 -12.13
N ASP A 17 -7.02 7.34 -11.92
CA ASP A 17 -8.25 7.73 -12.62
C ASP A 17 -8.03 8.49 -13.94
N GLY A 18 -6.77 8.69 -14.34
CA GLY A 18 -6.41 9.27 -15.64
C GLY A 18 -5.05 9.96 -15.61
N ASP A 19 -4.52 10.31 -16.77
CA ASP A 19 -3.12 10.70 -16.95
C ASP A 19 -2.66 11.93 -16.15
N GLN A 20 -3.58 12.83 -15.79
CA GLN A 20 -3.31 14.01 -14.95
C GLN A 20 -3.78 13.88 -13.50
N GLN A 21 -4.32 12.70 -13.13
CA GLN A 21 -4.79 12.44 -11.79
C GLN A 21 -3.73 11.70 -10.98
N GLN A 22 -3.80 11.87 -9.66
CA GLN A 22 -2.91 11.20 -8.74
C GLN A 22 -3.10 9.68 -8.78
N VAL A 23 -1.99 8.95 -8.61
CA VAL A 23 -1.99 7.53 -8.31
C VAL A 23 -2.14 7.34 -6.81
N VAL A 24 -3.12 6.55 -6.40
CA VAL A 24 -3.36 6.19 -4.99
C VAL A 24 -3.06 4.70 -4.82
N MET A 25 -2.31 4.38 -3.76
CA MET A 25 -1.99 3.01 -3.36
C MET A 25 -2.50 2.76 -1.95
N SER A 26 -3.17 1.64 -1.74
CA SER A 26 -3.57 1.18 -0.42
C SER A 26 -3.19 -0.28 -0.18
N GLY A 27 -2.86 -0.58 1.07
CA GLY A 27 -2.44 -1.90 1.52
C GLY A 27 -2.49 -1.98 3.05
N PRO A 28 -2.34 -3.19 3.61
CA PRO A 28 -2.30 -3.39 5.05
C PRO A 28 -1.03 -2.78 5.65
N ALA A 29 -1.16 -2.20 6.85
CA ALA A 29 -0.04 -1.77 7.67
C ALA A 29 -0.23 -2.36 9.07
N VAL A 30 0.85 -2.90 9.65
CA VAL A 30 0.82 -3.55 10.95
C VAL A 30 1.93 -2.97 11.80
N PHE A 31 1.55 -2.46 12.97
CA PHE A 31 2.50 -2.13 14.01
C PHE A 31 3.01 -3.42 14.64
N VAL A 32 4.33 -3.57 14.75
CA VAL A 32 4.93 -4.79 15.29
C VAL A 32 5.31 -4.61 16.77
N PHE A 33 6.06 -3.56 17.10
CA PHE A 33 6.42 -3.22 18.48
C PHE A 33 6.94 -1.79 18.58
N ASP A 34 6.96 -1.24 19.79
CA ASP A 34 7.79 -0.11 20.21
C ASP A 34 8.73 -0.59 21.33
N GLY A 35 9.85 0.11 21.54
CA GLY A 35 10.81 -0.30 22.55
C GLY A 35 11.82 0.79 22.89
N GLU A 36 12.32 0.71 24.13
CA GLU A 36 13.41 1.54 24.65
C GLU A 36 14.55 0.62 25.14
N TRP A 37 15.79 1.08 24.95
CA TRP A 37 16.99 0.39 25.43
C TRP A 37 17.74 1.33 26.40
N ASN A 38 18.10 0.80 27.58
CA ASN A 38 18.87 1.48 28.64
C ASN A 38 20.35 1.14 28.59
#